data_AF-A0A1M3N956-F1
#
_entry.id   AF-A0A1M3N956-F1
#
_cell.length_a   1.000
_cell.length_b   1.000
_cell.length_c   1.000
_cell.angle_alpha   90.00
_cell.angle_beta   90.00
_cell.angle_gamma   90.00
#
_symmetry.space_group_name_H-M   'P 1'
#
loop_
_entity.id
_entity.type
_entity.pdbx_description
1 polymer ?
#
loop_
_entity_poly.entity_id
_entity_poly.type
_entity_poly.pdbx_seq_one_letter_code
_entity_poly.pdbx_strand_id
1 'polypeptide(L)'
;MRLAMITTAFVLVFFLPAIAWATETRLAIVVGNNGSSTLGRAELRYADDDAAKYAALFAGASQREDDVEIIARFDADTARLFPAQAKKAVIPTRAALDAAVARTAAKAHTAQQRGERVVFTFVFAGHGDVENGRGFLELEDGRFFREDLEALLARIPAARAHVLLDACNSVYMLVARKPGGTKFTTPEEIQRSMTARLAHVGTFVSTSADAQVYEWSRIESGVFSHSVRSGLSGAADLDGDGRITYGELRAFVRIAAEGVPNVRFRPRLYARGPGGRDDEVVFEPRAAGAGRKIELAPAAERRVTVLDSNEVPLVDVKVERGFGTNVYVPDFGGGSGRRTFTLVEQEDGHPEQRALLEPSPDDVLTVRAEAPDTLAARAAGRPFDLLFAVPFGPRAVAALPAEKAEEDVYGVSSEDRQRMKSLFDAAAGNSRDKRVTEGIGSLALAVTAIGVGTAAWVTPSTPDARDTKDIVGGVFMGLGALGLLGSTQLLMPSDMEQRRDAYVASLSARPHAIDLAVRDAERELLECAVVARRERITEGVMSFVLGALEIGGGLTLALTTDDSSLQWLAGGLMAAGVGSGLVGVGRLSVRSEEERIAELWRTERALSPSPPRTSLRLTPRVGLGALGVSGSF
;
A
#
# COMPACT_ATOMS: atom_id res chain seq x y z
N MET A 1 60.19 60.79 12.47
CA MET A 1 59.47 59.51 12.68
C MET A 1 58.13 59.81 13.35
N ARG A 2 57.03 59.87 12.59
CA ARG A 2 55.62 59.79 13.02
C ARG A 2 54.72 60.09 11.82
N LEU A 3 54.73 59.19 10.84
CA LEU A 3 53.79 59.19 9.71
C LEU A 3 53.63 57.76 9.20
N ALA A 4 53.16 56.85 10.06
CA ALA A 4 52.92 55.46 9.72
C ALA A 4 51.96 54.83 10.74
N MET A 5 50.74 55.38 10.87
CA MET A 5 49.73 54.79 11.75
C MET A 5 48.28 55.17 11.41
N ILE A 6 47.97 55.51 10.15
CA ILE A 6 46.58 55.82 9.71
C ILE A 6 46.14 55.00 8.48
N THR A 7 47.00 54.16 7.89
CA THR A 7 46.66 53.43 6.66
C THR A 7 46.16 51.99 6.87
N THR A 8 46.04 51.52 8.12
CA THR A 8 45.66 50.12 8.41
C THR A 8 44.20 49.97 8.89
N ALA A 9 43.49 51.07 9.16
CA ALA A 9 42.11 51.03 9.65
C ALA A 9 41.03 51.17 8.56
N PHE A 10 41.40 51.37 7.29
CA PHE A 10 40.43 51.65 6.21
C PHE A 10 40.26 50.53 5.17
N VAL A 11 40.96 49.39 5.32
CA VAL A 11 40.89 48.26 4.35
C VAL A 11 40.15 47.04 4.90
N LEU A 12 39.75 47.04 6.18
CA LEU A 12 39.09 45.89 6.82
C LEU A 12 37.56 46.02 6.93
N VAL A 13 36.90 46.69 5.98
CA VAL A 13 35.42 46.84 5.94
C VAL A 13 34.77 46.19 4.71
N PHE A 14 35.53 45.62 3.77
CA PHE A 14 34.98 45.11 2.50
C PHE A 14 34.99 43.58 2.28
N PHE A 15 35.16 42.78 3.34
CA PHE A 15 35.05 41.31 3.26
C PHE A 15 34.06 40.73 4.29
N LEU A 16 32.94 41.40 4.55
CA LEU A 16 31.73 40.66 4.90
C LEU A 16 31.32 39.93 3.61
N PRO A 17 31.36 38.58 3.55
CA PRO A 17 30.69 37.91 2.45
C PRO A 17 29.25 38.36 2.55
N ALA A 18 28.79 39.13 1.56
CA ALA A 18 27.37 39.23 1.33
C ALA A 18 26.92 37.77 1.22
N ILE A 19 26.18 37.30 2.23
CA ILE A 19 25.43 36.06 2.10
C ILE A 19 24.48 36.40 0.97
N ALA A 20 24.89 36.06 -0.26
CA ALA A 20 24.02 36.14 -1.40
C ALA A 20 22.86 35.22 -1.04
N TRP A 21 21.72 35.82 -0.73
CA TRP A 21 20.48 35.08 -0.62
C TRP A 21 20.31 34.45 -2.00
N ALA A 22 20.66 33.17 -2.12
CA ALA A 22 20.57 32.48 -3.39
C ALA A 22 19.11 32.54 -3.81
N THR A 23 18.81 33.36 -4.81
CA THR A 23 17.48 33.47 -5.40
C THR A 23 17.04 32.08 -5.81
N GLU A 24 15.86 31.64 -5.35
CA GLU A 24 15.34 30.32 -5.71
C GLU A 24 14.59 30.38 -7.04
N THR A 25 14.86 29.43 -7.92
CA THR A 25 14.05 29.19 -9.13
C THR A 25 13.14 28.01 -8.83
N ARG A 26 11.82 28.23 -8.88
CA ARG A 26 10.83 27.18 -8.67
C ARG A 26 10.30 26.70 -10.02
N LEU A 27 10.52 25.43 -10.32
CA LEU A 27 10.08 24.78 -11.54
C LEU A 27 9.09 23.67 -11.20
N ALA A 28 8.07 23.47 -12.03
CA ALA A 28 7.12 22.37 -11.82
C ALA A 28 6.74 21.65 -13.12
N ILE A 29 6.47 20.35 -12.99
CA ILE A 29 5.80 19.55 -14.01
C ILE A 29 4.56 18.95 -13.36
N VAL A 30 3.39 19.28 -13.91
CA VAL A 30 2.09 18.82 -13.41
C VAL A 30 1.45 17.93 -14.46
N VAL A 31 1.15 16.70 -14.07
CA VAL A 31 0.55 15.68 -14.94
C VAL A 31 -0.84 15.32 -14.42
N GLY A 32 -1.83 15.36 -15.31
CA GLY A 32 -3.20 14.91 -15.05
C GLY A 32 -3.65 13.96 -16.13
N ASN A 33 -4.10 12.75 -15.77
CA ASN A 33 -4.62 11.80 -16.74
C ASN A 33 -5.93 11.16 -16.25
N ASN A 34 -7.02 11.48 -16.96
CA ASN A 34 -8.33 10.90 -16.69
C ASN A 34 -8.46 9.46 -17.23
N GLY A 35 -7.77 9.16 -18.33
CA GLY A 35 -7.94 7.91 -19.06
C GLY A 35 -7.34 6.69 -18.36
N SER A 36 -7.97 5.53 -18.55
CA SER A 36 -7.43 4.23 -18.14
C SER A 36 -7.18 3.35 -19.38
N SER A 37 -6.04 3.52 -20.04
CA SER A 37 -5.73 2.79 -21.27
C SER A 37 -5.24 1.36 -21.03
N THR A 38 -4.56 1.08 -19.92
CA THR A 38 -3.94 -0.25 -19.67
C THR A 38 -4.59 -1.04 -18.54
N LEU A 39 -5.32 -0.39 -17.64
CA LEU A 39 -5.98 -1.00 -16.49
C LEU A 39 -7.43 -1.45 -16.75
N GLY A 40 -8.05 -1.01 -17.85
CA GLY A 40 -9.45 -1.32 -18.17
C GLY A 40 -10.46 -0.82 -17.14
N ARG A 41 -10.11 0.20 -16.36
CA ARG A 41 -10.97 0.87 -15.37
C ARG A 41 -11.80 1.97 -16.02
N ALA A 42 -12.82 2.43 -15.31
CA ALA A 42 -13.55 3.63 -15.70
C ALA A 42 -12.61 4.84 -15.73
N GLU A 43 -12.85 5.75 -16.67
CA GLU A 43 -12.15 7.03 -16.71
C GLU A 43 -12.49 7.86 -15.48
N LEU A 44 -11.47 8.54 -14.99
CA LEU A 44 -11.58 9.58 -13.98
C LEU A 44 -12.20 10.84 -14.60
N ARG A 45 -12.66 11.73 -13.75
CA ARG A 45 -13.37 12.96 -14.15
C ARG A 45 -12.62 14.24 -13.86
N TYR A 46 -11.71 14.25 -12.90
CA TYR A 46 -11.16 15.49 -12.33
C TYR A 46 -9.64 15.49 -12.20
N ALA A 47 -8.93 14.50 -12.75
CA ALA A 47 -7.47 14.49 -12.70
C ALA A 47 -6.86 15.61 -13.56
N ASP A 48 -7.54 16.01 -14.64
CA ASP A 48 -7.22 17.19 -15.45
C ASP A 48 -7.57 18.52 -14.74
N ASP A 49 -8.70 18.61 -14.04
CA ASP A 49 -9.00 19.73 -13.13
C ASP A 49 -7.95 19.89 -12.04
N ASP A 50 -7.54 18.78 -11.42
CA ASP A 50 -6.49 18.76 -10.40
C ASP A 50 -5.16 19.26 -10.98
N ALA A 51 -4.81 18.83 -12.19
CA ALA A 51 -3.63 19.34 -12.88
C ALA A 51 -3.72 20.85 -13.16
N ALA A 52 -4.89 21.36 -13.58
CA ALA A 52 -5.10 22.80 -13.77
C ALA A 52 -4.92 23.58 -12.46
N LYS A 53 -5.49 23.07 -11.36
CA LYS A 53 -5.45 23.69 -10.02
C LYS A 53 -4.05 23.67 -9.41
N TYR A 54 -3.32 22.57 -9.53
CA TYR A 54 -1.92 22.53 -9.12
C TYR A 54 -1.05 23.46 -9.97
N ALA A 55 -1.25 23.47 -11.30
CA ALA A 55 -0.47 24.35 -12.17
C ALA A 55 -0.66 25.83 -11.81
N ALA A 56 -1.88 26.27 -11.50
CA ALA A 56 -2.14 27.63 -11.03
C ALA A 56 -1.43 27.94 -9.69
N LEU A 57 -1.50 27.00 -8.73
CA LEU A 57 -0.83 27.14 -7.44
C LEU A 57 0.70 27.28 -7.58
N PHE A 58 1.33 26.40 -8.37
CA PHE A 58 2.78 26.46 -8.59
C PHE A 58 3.21 27.63 -9.46
N ALA A 59 2.38 28.05 -10.43
CA ALA A 59 2.67 29.21 -11.27
C ALA A 59 2.71 30.49 -10.42
N GLY A 60 1.84 30.60 -9.41
CA GLY A 60 1.95 31.64 -8.39
C GLY A 60 3.33 31.62 -7.73
N ALA A 61 3.83 30.44 -7.31
CA ALA A 61 5.13 30.32 -6.66
C ALA A 61 6.36 30.56 -7.55
N SER A 62 6.18 30.55 -8.87
CA SER A 62 7.26 30.61 -9.86
C SER A 62 7.57 32.04 -10.29
N GLN A 63 8.81 32.26 -10.75
CA GLN A 63 9.23 33.57 -11.25
C GLN A 63 8.61 33.90 -12.61
N ARG A 64 8.33 32.87 -13.42
CA ARG A 64 7.76 32.99 -14.76
C ARG A 64 6.63 31.98 -14.91
N GLU A 65 5.56 32.34 -15.59
CA GLU A 65 4.47 31.38 -15.85
C GLU A 65 4.93 30.14 -16.64
N ASP A 66 5.95 30.29 -17.48
CA ASP A 66 6.50 29.18 -18.28
C ASP A 66 7.37 28.24 -17.44
N ASP A 67 7.63 28.52 -16.16
CA ASP A 67 8.37 27.62 -15.27
C ASP A 67 7.53 26.40 -14.83
N VAL A 68 6.24 26.39 -15.16
CA VAL A 68 5.30 25.30 -14.92
C VAL A 68 4.85 24.67 -16.23
N GLU A 69 5.13 23.38 -16.39
CA GLU A 69 4.68 22.58 -17.55
C GLU A 69 3.40 21.82 -17.18
N ILE A 70 2.36 21.89 -18.03
CA ILE A 70 1.06 21.22 -17.81
C ILE A 70 0.89 20.10 -18.83
N ILE A 71 0.76 18.87 -18.35
CA ILE A 71 0.72 17.67 -19.15
C ILE A 71 -0.59 16.94 -18.82
N ALA A 72 -1.67 17.36 -19.45
CA ALA A 72 -3.01 16.84 -19.23
C ALA A 72 -3.89 17.04 -20.47
N ARG A 73 -4.81 16.10 -20.69
CA ARG A 73 -5.87 16.22 -21.69
C ARG A 73 -7.06 16.84 -20.98
N PHE A 74 -7.28 18.13 -21.20
CA PHE A 74 -8.43 18.82 -20.63
C PHE A 74 -9.68 18.42 -21.40
N ASP A 75 -10.72 18.06 -20.68
CA ASP A 75 -12.04 17.91 -21.26
C ASP A 75 -12.70 19.28 -21.56
N ALA A 76 -13.92 19.25 -22.09
CA ALA A 76 -14.63 20.46 -22.51
C ALA A 76 -15.09 21.35 -21.35
N ASP A 77 -15.22 20.80 -20.14
CA ASP A 77 -15.62 21.53 -18.94
C ASP A 77 -14.38 22.10 -18.25
N THR A 78 -13.31 21.31 -18.07
CA THR A 78 -12.01 21.75 -17.57
C THR A 78 -11.43 22.88 -18.44
N ALA A 79 -11.48 22.75 -19.76
CA ALA A 79 -11.00 23.80 -20.67
C ALA A 79 -11.81 25.11 -20.57
N ARG A 80 -13.09 25.02 -20.17
CA ARG A 80 -13.98 26.18 -19.96
C ARG A 80 -13.69 26.88 -18.63
N LEU A 81 -13.44 26.10 -17.58
CA LEU A 81 -13.10 26.60 -16.25
C LEU A 81 -11.68 27.19 -16.19
N PHE A 82 -10.73 26.58 -16.91
CA PHE A 82 -9.30 26.91 -16.87
C PHE A 82 -8.72 27.29 -18.24
N PRO A 83 -9.22 28.35 -18.91
CA PRO A 83 -8.86 28.68 -20.29
C PRO A 83 -7.41 29.13 -20.47
N ALA A 84 -6.74 29.63 -19.42
CA ALA A 84 -5.32 30.00 -19.49
C ALA A 84 -4.41 28.76 -19.50
N GLN A 85 -4.73 27.79 -18.65
CA GLN A 85 -4.05 26.50 -18.53
C GLN A 85 -4.31 25.65 -19.78
N ALA A 86 -5.55 25.65 -20.30
CA ALA A 86 -5.93 24.91 -21.50
C ALA A 86 -5.09 25.27 -22.73
N LYS A 87 -4.63 26.52 -22.84
CA LYS A 87 -3.74 26.97 -23.94
C LYS A 87 -2.32 26.40 -23.86
N LYS A 88 -1.89 25.99 -22.67
CA LYS A 88 -0.54 25.47 -22.40
C LYS A 88 -0.53 23.95 -22.24
N ALA A 89 -1.65 23.35 -21.87
CA ALA A 89 -1.79 21.93 -21.63
C ALA A 89 -1.45 21.11 -22.88
N VAL A 90 -0.64 20.06 -22.68
CA VAL A 90 -0.31 19.07 -23.72
C VAL A 90 -0.79 17.70 -23.28
N ILE A 91 -1.15 16.86 -24.26
CA ILE A 91 -1.66 15.51 -24.05
C ILE A 91 -0.65 14.68 -23.22
N PRO A 92 -1.09 13.93 -22.18
CA PRO A 92 -0.21 13.25 -21.24
C PRO A 92 0.36 11.96 -21.81
N THR A 93 1.22 12.10 -22.81
CA THR A 93 1.98 11.02 -23.44
C THR A 93 3.41 10.96 -22.89
N ARG A 94 4.06 9.80 -23.02
CA ARG A 94 5.48 9.65 -22.66
C ARG A 94 6.36 10.65 -23.41
N ALA A 95 6.11 10.83 -24.70
CA ALA A 95 6.84 11.79 -25.53
C ALA A 95 6.67 13.25 -25.06
N ALA A 96 5.45 13.64 -24.69
CA ALA A 96 5.18 14.98 -24.16
C ALA A 96 5.88 15.21 -22.81
N LEU A 97 5.83 14.21 -21.92
CA LEU A 97 6.55 14.24 -20.64
C LEU A 97 8.07 14.35 -20.84
N ASP A 98 8.65 13.52 -21.70
CA ASP A 98 10.09 13.58 -21.97
C ASP A 98 10.51 14.95 -22.55
N ALA A 99 9.68 15.55 -23.40
CA ALA A 99 9.92 16.89 -23.94
C ALA A 99 9.82 17.99 -22.86
N ALA A 100 8.81 17.92 -21.99
CA ALA A 100 8.65 18.85 -20.87
C ALA A 100 9.82 18.77 -19.90
N VAL A 101 10.24 17.56 -19.52
CA VAL A 101 11.41 17.34 -18.66
C VAL A 101 12.68 17.91 -19.30
N ALA A 102 12.82 17.83 -20.63
CA ALA A 102 13.99 18.39 -21.32
C ALA A 102 14.01 19.92 -21.24
N ARG A 103 12.85 20.57 -21.46
CA ARG A 103 12.71 22.03 -21.29
C ARG A 103 12.98 22.45 -19.84
N THR A 104 12.43 21.73 -18.86
CA THR A 104 12.62 22.01 -17.44
C THR A 104 14.08 21.83 -17.01
N ALA A 105 14.76 20.78 -17.49
CA ALA A 105 16.19 20.59 -17.23
C ALA A 105 17.03 21.74 -17.82
N ALA A 106 16.71 22.21 -19.02
CA ALA A 106 17.39 23.37 -19.61
C ALA A 106 17.19 24.66 -18.79
N LYS A 107 15.97 24.90 -18.28
CA LYS A 107 15.67 26.01 -17.36
C LYS A 107 16.47 25.89 -16.07
N ALA A 108 16.51 24.69 -15.48
CA ALA A 108 17.25 24.41 -14.26
C ALA A 108 18.77 24.65 -14.42
N HIS A 109 19.37 24.17 -15.51
CA HIS A 109 20.78 24.46 -15.81
C HIS A 109 21.05 25.95 -15.98
N THR A 110 20.15 26.67 -16.67
CA THR A 110 20.28 28.12 -16.84
C THR A 110 20.22 28.84 -15.49
N ALA A 111 19.32 28.45 -14.61
CA ALA A 111 19.22 28.97 -13.24
C ALA A 111 20.50 28.71 -12.43
N GLN A 112 21.02 27.49 -12.46
CA GLN A 112 22.27 27.14 -11.79
C GLN A 112 23.47 27.97 -12.29
N GLN A 113 23.53 28.23 -13.61
CA GLN A 113 24.55 29.11 -14.20
C GLN A 113 24.45 30.56 -13.69
N ARG A 114 23.26 31.00 -13.28
CA ARG A 114 23.05 32.30 -12.62
C ARG A 114 23.31 32.27 -11.11
N GLY A 115 23.73 31.12 -10.55
CA GLY A 115 23.92 30.94 -9.10
C GLY A 115 22.61 30.80 -8.32
N GLU A 116 21.50 30.57 -9.00
CA GLU A 116 20.18 30.37 -8.38
C GLU A 116 20.03 28.93 -7.85
N ARG A 117 19.31 28.78 -6.75
CA ARG A 117 18.98 27.48 -6.19
C ARG A 117 17.70 26.94 -6.84
N VAL A 118 17.80 25.82 -7.54
CA VAL A 118 16.64 25.20 -8.19
C VAL A 118 15.85 24.35 -7.21
N VAL A 119 14.56 24.60 -7.11
CA VAL A 119 13.56 23.74 -6.43
C VAL A 119 12.60 23.20 -7.49
N PHE A 120 12.51 21.89 -7.60
CA PHE A 120 11.67 21.22 -8.60
C PHE A 120 10.49 20.50 -7.96
N THR A 121 9.30 20.63 -8.53
CA THR A 121 8.11 19.88 -8.08
C THR A 121 7.53 19.04 -9.22
N PHE A 122 7.35 17.75 -8.98
CA PHE A 122 6.62 16.84 -9.85
C PHE A 122 5.28 16.50 -9.20
N VAL A 123 4.19 16.70 -9.94
CA VAL A 123 2.83 16.39 -9.49
C VAL A 123 2.19 15.43 -10.48
N PHE A 124 1.53 14.40 -9.97
CA PHE A 124 0.72 13.50 -10.77
C PHE A 124 -0.64 13.27 -10.11
N ALA A 125 -1.71 13.45 -10.87
CA ALA A 125 -3.07 13.00 -10.54
C ALA A 125 -3.56 12.04 -11.62
N GLY A 126 -4.06 10.87 -11.22
CA GLY A 126 -4.60 9.90 -12.16
C GLY A 126 -4.57 8.46 -11.66
N HIS A 127 -4.65 7.51 -12.59
CA HIS A 127 -4.54 6.09 -12.28
C HIS A 127 -3.09 5.66 -11.99
N GLY A 128 -2.95 4.75 -11.03
CA GLY A 128 -1.70 4.08 -10.71
C GLY A 128 -1.94 2.65 -10.25
N ASP A 129 -0.95 1.80 -10.43
CA ASP A 129 -1.01 0.41 -9.96
C ASP A 129 0.38 -0.24 -9.85
N VAL A 130 0.43 -1.54 -9.59
CA VAL A 130 1.64 -2.34 -9.49
C VAL A 130 1.64 -3.46 -10.51
N GLU A 131 2.71 -3.53 -11.30
CA GLU A 131 2.98 -4.65 -12.22
C GLU A 131 4.33 -5.28 -11.90
N ASN A 132 4.36 -6.59 -11.65
CA ASN A 132 5.59 -7.36 -11.44
C ASN A 132 6.48 -6.80 -10.33
N GLY A 133 5.85 -6.23 -9.31
CA GLY A 133 6.57 -5.63 -8.19
C GLY A 133 6.96 -4.16 -8.40
N ARG A 134 6.64 -3.60 -9.57
CA ARG A 134 7.00 -2.25 -9.98
C ARG A 134 5.75 -1.38 -9.95
N GLY A 135 5.77 -0.32 -9.16
CA GLY A 135 4.74 0.71 -9.24
C GLY A 135 4.80 1.42 -10.59
N PHE A 136 3.63 1.76 -11.11
CA PHE A 136 3.50 2.60 -12.30
C PHE A 136 2.31 3.55 -12.17
N LEU A 137 2.39 4.63 -12.93
CA LEU A 137 1.34 5.61 -13.17
C LEU A 137 0.88 5.46 -14.63
N GLU A 138 -0.39 5.68 -14.91
CA GLU A 138 -0.89 5.64 -16.29
C GLU A 138 -0.79 7.00 -16.96
N LEU A 139 -0.03 7.03 -18.05
CA LEU A 139 -0.11 8.05 -19.08
C LEU A 139 -1.11 7.60 -20.15
N GLU A 140 -1.48 8.51 -21.05
CA GLU A 140 -2.46 8.22 -22.08
C GLU A 140 -1.99 7.12 -23.06
N ASP A 141 -0.69 7.10 -23.37
CA ASP A 141 -0.07 6.17 -24.32
C ASP A 141 0.65 4.97 -23.65
N GLY A 142 0.59 4.84 -22.33
CA GLY A 142 1.16 3.70 -21.64
C GLY A 142 1.53 3.93 -20.17
N ARG A 143 2.33 3.02 -19.62
CA ARG A 143 2.72 3.03 -18.21
C ARG A 143 4.01 3.82 -18.00
N PHE A 144 4.04 4.61 -16.93
CA PHE A 144 5.19 5.35 -16.44
C PHE A 144 5.64 4.75 -15.11
N PHE A 145 6.73 4.00 -15.12
CA PHE A 145 7.18 3.22 -13.97
C PHE A 145 8.03 4.05 -13.00
N ARG A 146 8.23 3.52 -11.78
CA ARG A 146 9.17 4.08 -10.80
C ARG A 146 10.52 4.43 -11.38
N GLU A 147 11.11 3.55 -12.20
CA GLU A 147 12.44 3.79 -12.77
C GLU A 147 12.44 4.98 -13.73
N ASP A 148 11.31 5.25 -14.38
CA ASP A 148 11.13 6.42 -15.23
C ASP A 148 11.07 7.71 -14.41
N LEU A 149 10.38 7.69 -13.26
CA LEU A 149 10.36 8.81 -12.31
C LEU A 149 11.76 9.10 -11.75
N GLU A 150 12.51 8.05 -11.38
CA GLU A 150 13.89 8.19 -10.92
C GLU A 150 14.79 8.80 -12.00
N ALA A 151 14.66 8.34 -13.25
CA ALA A 151 15.39 8.89 -14.39
C ALA A 151 15.02 10.36 -14.66
N LEU A 152 13.73 10.70 -14.54
CA LEU A 152 13.22 12.06 -14.67
C LEU A 152 13.85 12.98 -13.61
N LEU A 153 13.80 12.58 -12.35
CA LEU A 153 14.34 13.35 -11.22
C LEU A 153 15.86 13.54 -11.34
N ALA A 154 16.58 12.50 -11.77
CA ALA A 154 18.02 12.59 -11.98
C ALA A 154 18.41 13.56 -13.12
N ARG A 155 17.52 13.78 -14.10
CA ARG A 155 17.80 14.65 -15.26
C ARG A 155 17.61 16.14 -14.97
N ILE A 156 16.89 16.49 -13.92
CA ILE A 156 16.65 17.88 -13.52
C ILE A 156 17.59 18.19 -12.35
N PRO A 157 18.60 19.06 -12.51
CA PRO A 157 19.60 19.32 -11.48
C PRO A 157 19.05 20.24 -10.38
N ALA A 158 18.13 19.73 -9.58
CA ALA A 158 17.49 20.46 -8.49
C ALA A 158 18.27 20.29 -7.17
N ALA A 159 18.39 21.37 -6.40
CA ALA A 159 18.93 21.29 -5.04
C ALA A 159 17.97 20.58 -4.08
N ARG A 160 16.66 20.69 -4.37
CA ARG A 160 15.56 19.98 -3.72
C ARG A 160 14.52 19.61 -4.77
N ALA A 161 13.97 18.41 -4.66
CA ALA A 161 12.83 18.01 -5.47
C ALA A 161 11.67 17.54 -4.58
N HIS A 162 10.45 17.79 -5.02
CA HIS A 162 9.22 17.40 -4.33
C HIS A 162 8.36 16.57 -5.27
N VAL A 163 7.85 15.44 -4.79
CA VAL A 163 7.02 14.51 -5.56
C VAL A 163 5.66 14.39 -4.87
N LEU A 164 4.62 14.86 -5.54
CA LEU A 164 3.24 14.82 -5.06
C LEU A 164 2.43 13.86 -5.95
N LEU A 165 1.95 12.74 -5.39
CA LEU A 165 1.24 11.73 -6.16
C LEU A 165 -0.17 11.49 -5.59
N ASP A 166 -1.18 11.83 -6.38
CA ASP A 166 -2.57 11.43 -6.16
C ASP A 166 -2.95 10.31 -7.13
N ALA A 167 -2.52 9.10 -6.77
CA ALA A 167 -2.83 7.89 -7.52
C ALA A 167 -2.93 6.68 -6.59
N CYS A 168 -3.75 5.71 -6.98
CA CYS A 168 -3.84 4.42 -6.29
C CYS A 168 -2.45 3.76 -6.26
N ASN A 169 -2.10 3.10 -5.15
CA ASN A 169 -0.84 2.35 -5.06
C ASN A 169 0.43 3.20 -5.35
N SER A 170 0.36 4.53 -5.31
CA SER A 170 1.48 5.41 -5.68
C SER A 170 2.68 5.29 -4.74
N VAL A 171 2.50 4.72 -3.54
CA VAL A 171 3.60 4.33 -2.64
C VAL A 171 4.64 3.41 -3.31
N TYR A 172 4.23 2.59 -4.28
CA TYR A 172 5.14 1.72 -5.04
C TYR A 172 5.96 2.47 -6.10
N MET A 173 5.69 3.76 -6.32
CA MET A 173 6.60 4.65 -7.04
C MET A 173 7.82 5.01 -6.18
N LEU A 174 7.82 4.71 -4.87
CA LEU A 174 8.92 5.06 -3.96
C LEU A 174 9.81 3.87 -3.60
N VAL A 175 9.30 2.64 -3.70
CA VAL A 175 10.02 1.41 -3.33
C VAL A 175 9.93 0.33 -4.41
N ALA A 176 11.03 -0.40 -4.59
CA ALA A 176 11.06 -1.59 -5.43
C ALA A 176 10.59 -2.80 -4.62
N ARG A 177 9.62 -3.58 -5.11
CA ARG A 177 9.39 -4.93 -4.57
C ARG A 177 10.47 -5.86 -5.13
N LYS A 178 11.17 -6.60 -4.27
CA LYS A 178 12.06 -7.68 -4.71
C LYS A 178 11.20 -8.85 -5.23
N PRO A 179 11.57 -9.54 -6.32
CA PRO A 179 10.91 -10.79 -6.71
C PRO A 179 10.88 -11.78 -5.54
N GLY A 180 9.68 -12.23 -5.16
CA GLY A 180 9.47 -13.11 -3.99
C GLY A 180 9.52 -12.43 -2.61
N GLY A 181 9.63 -11.11 -2.54
CA GLY A 181 9.53 -10.32 -1.32
C GLY A 181 8.10 -10.06 -0.85
N THR A 182 7.95 -9.42 0.30
CA THR A 182 6.66 -9.08 0.93
C THR A 182 5.80 -8.20 0.01
N LYS A 183 4.47 -8.37 0.07
CA LYS A 183 3.56 -7.58 -0.78
C LYS A 183 3.41 -6.13 -0.32
N PHE A 184 3.77 -5.81 0.90
CA PHE A 184 3.63 -4.49 1.49
C PHE A 184 4.98 -3.84 1.79
N THR A 185 4.97 -2.56 2.16
CA THR A 185 6.16 -1.84 2.65
C THR A 185 5.84 -1.03 3.91
N THR A 186 6.86 -0.76 4.73
CA THR A 186 6.75 0.10 5.91
C THR A 186 7.33 1.50 5.63
N PRO A 187 6.94 2.54 6.41
CA PRO A 187 7.53 3.86 6.31
C PRO A 187 9.07 3.87 6.36
N GLU A 188 9.68 3.05 7.22
CA GLU A 188 11.14 2.99 7.37
C GLU A 188 11.83 2.36 6.17
N GLU A 189 11.21 1.37 5.54
CA GLU A 189 11.73 0.77 4.32
C GLU A 189 11.71 1.76 3.16
N ILE A 190 10.60 2.49 3.00
CA ILE A 190 10.49 3.57 2.02
C ILE A 190 11.55 4.62 2.29
N GLN A 191 11.65 5.10 3.53
CA GLN A 191 12.60 6.14 3.91
C GLN A 191 14.04 5.70 3.65
N ARG A 192 14.42 4.49 4.08
CA ARG A 192 15.77 3.95 3.87
C ARG A 192 16.10 3.84 2.38
N SER A 193 15.14 3.36 1.58
CA SER A 193 15.29 3.21 0.13
C SER A 193 15.42 4.56 -0.57
N MET A 194 14.59 5.54 -0.20
CA MET A 194 14.60 6.89 -0.75
C MET A 194 15.85 7.66 -0.34
N THR A 195 16.26 7.64 0.94
CA THR A 195 17.51 8.27 1.39
C THR A 195 18.72 7.71 0.65
N ALA A 196 18.76 6.39 0.40
CA ALA A 196 19.89 5.77 -0.30
C ALA A 196 20.00 6.17 -1.78
N ARG A 197 18.88 6.44 -2.46
CA ARG A 197 18.85 6.69 -3.92
C ARG A 197 18.64 8.16 -4.29
N LEU A 198 17.84 8.87 -3.50
CA LEU A 198 17.23 10.16 -3.81
C LEU A 198 17.11 11.05 -2.56
N ALA A 199 18.20 11.21 -1.79
CA ALA A 199 18.19 11.96 -0.53
C ALA A 199 17.70 13.42 -0.64
N HIS A 200 17.78 14.04 -1.82
CA HIS A 200 17.31 15.41 -2.07
C HIS A 200 15.81 15.50 -2.42
N VAL A 201 15.12 14.35 -2.50
CA VAL A 201 13.70 14.27 -2.88
C VAL A 201 12.85 14.12 -1.63
N GLY A 202 11.87 15.01 -1.47
CA GLY A 202 10.74 14.84 -0.56
C GLY A 202 9.53 14.30 -1.32
N THR A 203 8.70 13.52 -0.63
CA THR A 203 7.55 12.82 -1.22
C THR A 203 6.32 13.04 -0.37
N PHE A 204 5.19 13.34 -1.00
CA PHE A 204 3.88 13.44 -0.37
C PHE A 204 2.89 12.66 -1.25
N VAL A 205 2.57 11.42 -0.86
CA VAL A 205 1.88 10.47 -1.75
C VAL A 205 0.66 9.86 -1.08
N SER A 206 -0.39 9.66 -1.88
CA SER A 206 -1.56 8.88 -1.48
C SER A 206 -1.22 7.38 -1.46
N THR A 207 -1.51 6.70 -0.35
CA THR A 207 -1.16 5.28 -0.13
C THR A 207 -2.38 4.36 -0.12
N SER A 208 -3.55 4.90 -0.44
CA SER A 208 -4.80 4.15 -0.49
C SER A 208 -4.71 3.10 -1.61
N ALA A 209 -4.75 1.82 -1.24
CA ALA A 209 -4.67 0.69 -2.17
C ALA A 209 -6.03 0.32 -2.78
N ASP A 210 -7.12 0.70 -2.10
CA ASP A 210 -8.51 0.50 -2.51
C ASP A 210 -9.12 1.83 -2.92
N ALA A 211 -8.79 2.29 -4.11
CA ALA A 211 -9.46 3.42 -4.71
C ALA A 211 -10.29 2.93 -5.90
N GLN A 212 -11.58 2.72 -5.66
CA GLN A 212 -12.49 3.51 -6.47
C GLN A 212 -12.08 4.96 -6.17
N VAL A 213 -11.32 5.55 -7.09
CA VAL A 213 -10.73 6.88 -6.93
C VAL A 213 -11.85 7.79 -6.44
N TYR A 214 -11.72 8.30 -5.22
CA TYR A 214 -12.73 9.13 -4.57
C TYR A 214 -12.65 10.53 -5.18
N GLU A 215 -13.00 10.62 -6.45
CA GLU A 215 -13.28 11.83 -7.17
C GLU A 215 -14.67 12.31 -6.82
N TRP A 216 -14.78 13.56 -6.38
CA TRP A 216 -16.03 14.10 -5.88
C TRP A 216 -16.50 15.23 -6.78
N SER A 217 -17.66 15.04 -7.39
CA SER A 217 -18.19 15.97 -8.39
C SER A 217 -18.49 17.37 -7.88
N ARG A 218 -18.61 17.56 -6.56
CA ARG A 218 -18.90 18.88 -5.98
C ARG A 218 -17.66 19.72 -5.68
N ILE A 219 -16.48 19.11 -5.55
CA ILE A 219 -15.19 19.82 -5.44
C ILE A 219 -14.40 19.78 -6.76
N GLU A 220 -14.92 19.05 -7.75
CA GLU A 220 -14.32 18.84 -9.06
C GLU A 220 -12.84 18.46 -8.93
N SER A 221 -12.55 17.50 -8.03
CA SER A 221 -11.20 17.17 -7.57
C SER A 221 -11.18 15.84 -6.79
N GLY A 222 -10.02 15.20 -6.74
CA GLY A 222 -9.73 14.16 -5.74
C GLY A 222 -9.63 14.73 -4.32
N VAL A 223 -10.15 14.01 -3.32
CA VAL A 223 -10.13 14.44 -1.90
C VAL A 223 -8.73 14.75 -1.39
N PHE A 224 -7.76 13.92 -1.77
CA PHE A 224 -6.35 14.12 -1.42
C PHE A 224 -5.81 15.40 -2.06
N SER A 225 -6.00 15.55 -3.37
CA SER A 225 -5.52 16.71 -4.11
C SER A 225 -6.11 18.03 -3.59
N HIS A 226 -7.41 18.09 -3.29
CA HIS A 226 -8.02 19.27 -2.68
C HIS A 226 -7.49 19.59 -1.29
N SER A 227 -7.29 18.57 -0.44
CA SER A 227 -6.73 18.75 0.91
C SER A 227 -5.29 19.25 0.86
N VAL A 228 -4.46 18.66 -0.01
CA VAL A 228 -3.07 19.08 -0.20
C VAL A 228 -2.99 20.50 -0.71
N ARG A 229 -3.75 20.86 -1.76
CA ARG A 229 -3.75 22.24 -2.27
C ARG A 229 -4.24 23.25 -1.25
N SER A 230 -5.25 22.92 -0.45
CA SER A 230 -5.75 23.81 0.61
C SER A 230 -4.65 24.09 1.64
N GLY A 231 -3.92 23.04 2.08
CA GLY A 231 -2.79 23.17 2.98
C GLY A 231 -1.63 23.97 2.39
N LEU A 232 -1.22 23.65 1.16
CA LEU A 232 -0.17 24.37 0.41
C LEU A 232 -0.54 25.84 0.14
N SER A 233 -1.82 26.16 0.07
CA SER A 233 -2.31 27.54 -0.06
C SER A 233 -2.20 28.34 1.23
N GLY A 234 -1.54 27.81 2.28
CA GLY A 234 -1.32 28.52 3.54
C GLY A 234 -2.13 27.99 4.71
N ALA A 235 -3.21 27.24 4.47
CA ALA A 235 -4.07 26.75 5.55
C ALA A 235 -3.38 25.77 6.52
N ALA A 236 -2.26 25.17 6.09
CA ALA A 236 -1.45 24.29 6.94
C ALA A 236 -0.37 25.03 7.75
N ASP A 237 -0.12 26.32 7.51
CA ASP A 237 0.88 27.15 8.20
C ASP A 237 0.50 27.28 9.69
N LEU A 238 1.10 26.43 10.53
CA LEU A 238 0.71 26.26 11.93
C LEU A 238 1.44 27.26 12.81
N ASP A 239 2.69 27.57 12.48
CA ASP A 239 3.53 28.50 13.24
C ASP A 239 3.49 29.95 12.72
N GLY A 240 2.92 30.18 11.53
CA GLY A 240 2.70 31.48 10.94
C GLY A 240 3.92 32.08 10.25
N ASP A 241 4.95 31.28 9.95
CA ASP A 241 6.18 31.76 9.32
C ASP A 241 6.02 31.99 7.79
N GLY A 242 4.88 31.61 7.21
CA GLY A 242 4.56 31.74 5.80
C GLY A 242 5.17 30.67 4.91
N ARG A 243 5.66 29.57 5.50
CA ARG A 243 6.20 28.39 4.85
C ARG A 243 5.40 27.17 5.30
N ILE A 244 5.29 26.20 4.41
CA ILE A 244 4.60 24.94 4.71
C ILE A 244 5.63 23.85 4.77
N THR A 245 5.76 23.20 5.93
CA THR A 245 6.61 22.02 6.13
C THR A 245 5.89 20.73 5.78
N TYR A 246 6.64 19.63 5.60
CA TYR A 246 6.07 18.29 5.42
C TYR A 246 5.24 17.85 6.64
N GLY A 247 5.71 18.18 7.84
CA GLY A 247 5.01 17.89 9.10
C GLY A 247 3.66 18.59 9.20
N GLU A 248 3.63 19.89 8.90
CA GLU A 248 2.40 20.70 8.89
C GLU A 248 1.40 20.23 7.85
N LEU A 249 1.84 20.05 6.60
CA LEU A 249 0.95 19.59 5.54
C LEU A 249 0.37 18.20 5.85
N ARG A 250 1.19 17.31 6.41
CA ARG A 250 0.75 15.99 6.86
C ARG A 250 -0.30 16.09 7.97
N ALA A 251 -0.05 16.92 8.98
CA ALA A 251 -1.00 17.13 10.08
C ALA A 251 -2.32 17.72 9.57
N PHE A 252 -2.25 18.70 8.68
CA PHE A 252 -3.41 19.34 8.06
C PHE A 252 -4.28 18.33 7.30
N VAL A 253 -3.70 17.55 6.39
CA VAL A 253 -4.47 16.56 5.60
C VAL A 253 -5.07 15.47 6.49
N ARG A 254 -4.35 15.04 7.54
CA ARG A 254 -4.89 14.07 8.52
C ARG A 254 -6.10 14.62 9.26
N ILE A 255 -6.01 15.85 9.78
CA ILE A 255 -7.11 16.50 10.51
C ILE A 255 -8.30 16.76 9.59
N ALA A 256 -8.05 17.23 8.37
CA ALA A 256 -9.09 17.45 7.36
C ALA A 256 -9.92 16.18 7.10
N ALA A 257 -9.29 15.01 7.06
CA ALA A 257 -9.95 13.73 6.84
C ALA A 257 -10.57 13.09 8.09
N GLU A 258 -10.28 13.58 9.29
CA GLU A 258 -10.66 12.92 10.55
C GLU A 258 -12.18 12.82 10.74
N GLY A 259 -12.93 13.79 10.23
CA GLY A 259 -14.39 13.79 10.28
C GLY A 259 -15.06 12.71 9.42
N VAL A 260 -14.33 12.05 8.51
CA VAL A 260 -14.87 10.98 7.67
C VAL A 260 -15.06 9.71 8.52
N PRO A 261 -16.29 9.23 8.79
CA PRO A 261 -16.51 8.17 9.78
C PRO A 261 -15.94 6.80 9.36
N ASN A 262 -16.02 6.47 8.07
CA ASN A 262 -15.47 5.23 7.57
C ASN A 262 -13.98 5.43 7.24
N VAL A 263 -13.12 4.80 8.03
CA VAL A 263 -11.66 4.85 7.87
C VAL A 263 -11.20 4.40 6.47
N ARG A 264 -11.97 3.55 5.77
CA ARG A 264 -11.67 3.16 4.39
C ARG A 264 -11.76 4.31 3.38
N PHE A 265 -12.51 5.35 3.72
CA PHE A 265 -12.69 6.55 2.90
C PHE A 265 -11.78 7.70 3.32
N ARG A 266 -10.99 7.53 4.39
CA ARG A 266 -9.96 8.50 4.78
C ARG A 266 -8.74 8.30 3.88
N PRO A 267 -8.20 9.35 3.26
CA PRO A 267 -6.93 9.27 2.54
C PRO A 267 -5.83 8.79 3.49
N ARG A 268 -5.21 7.64 3.21
CA ARG A 268 -3.94 7.26 3.85
C ARG A 268 -2.81 7.92 3.07
N LEU A 269 -1.85 8.53 3.75
CA LEU A 269 -0.76 9.24 3.09
C LEU A 269 0.59 8.82 3.67
N TYR A 270 1.60 8.81 2.80
CA TYR A 270 3.00 8.76 3.19
C TYR A 270 3.63 10.10 2.83
N ALA A 271 4.24 10.76 3.82
CA ALA A 271 4.90 12.04 3.60
C ALA A 271 6.20 12.13 4.39
N ARG A 272 7.28 12.44 3.68
CA ARG A 272 8.62 12.66 4.23
C ARG A 272 9.36 13.66 3.36
N GLY A 273 9.98 14.67 3.97
CA GLY A 273 10.79 15.64 3.24
C GLY A 273 12.16 15.09 2.83
N PRO A 274 12.95 15.90 2.09
CA PRO A 274 14.31 15.54 1.69
C PRO A 274 15.16 15.04 2.86
N GLY A 275 15.79 13.88 2.70
CA GLY A 275 16.59 13.23 3.74
C GLY A 275 15.77 12.60 4.87
N GLY A 276 14.44 12.53 4.74
CA GLY A 276 13.54 12.00 5.77
C GLY A 276 13.18 12.98 6.87
N ARG A 277 13.38 14.28 6.61
CA ARG A 277 13.12 15.38 7.54
C ARG A 277 11.73 15.95 7.34
N ASP A 278 10.96 16.06 8.41
CA ASP A 278 9.59 16.58 8.36
C ASP A 278 9.52 18.11 8.49
N ASP A 279 10.57 18.73 9.02
CA ASP A 279 10.77 20.17 9.16
C ASP A 279 11.23 20.84 7.84
N GLU A 280 11.47 20.05 6.80
CA GLU A 280 11.76 20.60 5.48
C GLU A 280 10.52 21.28 4.88
N VAL A 281 10.75 22.42 4.23
CA VAL A 281 9.72 23.18 3.54
C VAL A 281 9.34 22.47 2.23
N VAL A 282 8.05 22.17 2.05
CA VAL A 282 7.49 21.66 0.79
C VAL A 282 7.07 22.80 -0.14
N PHE A 283 6.58 23.91 0.41
CA PHE A 283 6.09 25.03 -0.37
C PHE A 283 6.12 26.34 0.42
N GLU A 284 6.35 27.45 -0.27
CA GLU A 284 6.36 28.79 0.32
C GLU A 284 5.32 29.66 -0.40
N PRO A 285 4.06 29.70 0.09
CA PRO A 285 3.02 30.48 -0.53
C PRO A 285 3.33 31.99 -0.53
N ARG A 286 4.13 32.47 0.43
CA ARG A 286 4.56 33.88 0.51
C ARG A 286 5.59 34.26 -0.56
N ALA A 287 6.52 33.36 -0.88
CA ALA A 287 7.54 33.57 -1.91
C ALA A 287 6.95 33.58 -3.32
N ALA A 288 5.68 33.18 -3.45
CA ALA A 288 4.91 33.27 -4.67
C ALA A 288 4.62 34.70 -5.15
N GLY A 289 4.89 35.75 -4.36
CA GLY A 289 4.99 37.13 -4.88
C GLY A 289 3.77 37.72 -5.63
N ALA A 290 2.68 36.99 -5.84
CA ALA A 290 1.58 37.32 -6.75
C ALA A 290 0.25 36.66 -6.35
N GLY A 291 0.18 36.08 -5.15
CA GLY A 291 -1.03 35.47 -4.60
C GLY A 291 -1.80 36.46 -3.74
N ARG A 292 -3.10 36.58 -4.01
CA ARG A 292 -4.00 37.39 -3.21
C ARG A 292 -4.17 36.77 -1.81
N LYS A 293 -3.83 37.52 -0.76
CA LYS A 293 -3.80 37.02 0.63
C LYS A 293 -5.13 37.27 1.34
N ILE A 294 -5.69 36.27 1.99
CA ILE A 294 -6.82 36.37 2.91
C ILE A 294 -6.29 36.15 4.32
N GLU A 295 -6.42 37.15 5.18
CA GLU A 295 -6.05 37.05 6.60
C GLU A 295 -7.23 36.50 7.40
N LEU A 296 -7.09 35.28 7.92
CA LEU A 296 -8.07 34.70 8.82
C LEU A 296 -7.65 35.05 10.25
N ALA A 297 -8.24 36.12 10.78
CA ALA A 297 -7.95 36.56 12.14
C ALA A 297 -8.35 35.47 13.17
N PRO A 298 -7.63 35.40 14.31
CA PRO A 298 -8.03 34.58 15.45
C PRO A 298 -9.44 34.97 15.91
N ALA A 299 -10.40 34.06 15.74
CA ALA A 299 -11.79 34.31 16.11
C ALA A 299 -12.45 33.04 16.63
N ALA A 300 -13.79 32.98 16.55
CA ALA A 300 -14.51 31.75 16.79
C ALA A 300 -14.12 30.64 15.80
N GLU A 301 -14.36 29.41 16.22
CA GLU A 301 -14.20 28.24 15.36
C GLU A 301 -15.15 28.34 14.17
N ARG A 302 -14.61 28.28 12.97
CA ARG A 302 -15.40 28.43 11.74
C ARG A 302 -14.75 27.71 10.57
N ARG A 303 -15.57 27.21 9.66
CA ARG A 303 -15.13 26.73 8.35
C ARG A 303 -15.07 27.91 7.39
N VAL A 304 -13.98 27.98 6.64
CA VAL A 304 -13.73 28.98 5.63
C VAL A 304 -13.48 28.25 4.32
N THR A 305 -14.32 28.55 3.32
CA THR A 305 -14.12 28.08 1.95
C THR A 305 -13.97 29.27 1.02
N VAL A 306 -12.92 29.25 0.21
CA VAL A 306 -12.68 30.27 -0.83
C VAL A 306 -13.11 29.71 -2.18
N LEU A 307 -14.06 30.39 -2.82
CA LEU A 307 -14.56 30.03 -4.14
C LEU A 307 -14.07 31.02 -5.20
N ASP A 308 -13.84 30.54 -6.41
CA ASP A 308 -13.61 31.39 -7.57
C ASP A 308 -14.92 32.05 -8.08
N SER A 309 -14.84 32.79 -9.19
CA SER A 309 -16.00 33.43 -9.82
C SER A 309 -17.02 32.46 -10.43
N ASN A 310 -16.64 31.19 -10.64
CA ASN A 310 -17.48 30.12 -11.16
C ASN A 310 -18.02 29.20 -10.04
N GLU A 311 -17.84 29.59 -8.77
CA GLU A 311 -18.19 28.80 -7.59
C GLU A 311 -17.36 27.51 -7.40
N VAL A 312 -16.19 27.42 -8.05
CA VAL A 312 -15.25 26.30 -7.87
C VAL A 312 -14.49 26.50 -6.54
N PRO A 313 -14.48 25.50 -5.63
CA PRO A 313 -13.76 25.60 -4.37
C PRO A 313 -12.24 25.50 -4.59
N LEU A 314 -11.54 26.53 -4.12
CA LEU A 314 -10.10 26.67 -4.24
C LEU A 314 -9.36 26.22 -2.97
N VAL A 315 -9.84 26.70 -1.82
CA VAL A 315 -9.26 26.42 -0.50
C VAL A 315 -10.40 26.16 0.49
N ASP A 316 -10.21 25.18 1.36
CA ASP A 316 -11.13 24.87 2.45
C ASP A 316 -10.35 24.58 3.74
N VAL A 317 -10.80 25.15 4.85
CA VAL A 317 -10.21 24.93 6.17
C VAL A 317 -11.25 25.23 7.25
N LYS A 318 -11.35 24.36 8.26
CA LYS A 318 -11.99 24.72 9.52
C LYS A 318 -10.92 25.17 10.50
N VAL A 319 -10.96 26.42 10.92
CA VAL A 319 -9.97 26.99 11.84
C VAL A 319 -10.42 26.82 13.29
N GLU A 320 -9.48 26.44 14.13
CA GLU A 320 -9.66 26.35 15.57
C GLU A 320 -9.94 27.73 16.22
N ARG A 321 -10.80 27.74 17.24
CA ARG A 321 -11.03 28.95 18.05
C ARG A 321 -9.70 29.52 18.58
N GLY A 322 -9.47 30.81 18.32
CA GLY A 322 -8.27 31.53 18.75
C GLY A 322 -7.02 31.26 17.91
N PHE A 323 -7.12 30.44 16.86
CA PHE A 323 -6.08 30.28 15.85
C PHE A 323 -6.38 31.18 14.64
N GLY A 324 -5.34 31.86 14.15
CA GLY A 324 -5.40 32.65 12.92
C GLY A 324 -4.39 32.11 11.93
N THR A 325 -4.72 32.18 10.63
CA THR A 325 -3.85 31.70 9.56
C THR A 325 -4.02 32.57 8.31
N ASN A 326 -3.12 32.42 7.35
CA ASN A 326 -3.15 33.14 6.09
C ASN A 326 -3.45 32.18 4.96
N VAL A 327 -4.43 32.53 4.12
CA VAL A 327 -4.75 31.76 2.92
C VAL A 327 -4.36 32.57 1.70
N TYR A 328 -3.66 31.94 0.76
CA TYR A 328 -3.17 32.51 -0.48
C TYR A 328 -3.95 31.90 -1.63
N VAL A 329 -4.58 32.74 -2.43
CA VAL A 329 -5.40 32.27 -3.55
C VAL A 329 -4.60 32.36 -4.84
N PRO A 330 -4.46 31.25 -5.61
CA PRO A 330 -3.77 31.29 -6.89
C PRO A 330 -4.49 32.18 -7.89
N ASP A 331 -3.74 32.88 -8.75
CA ASP A 331 -4.32 33.48 -9.95
C ASP A 331 -4.43 32.40 -11.03
N PHE A 332 -5.66 32.10 -11.43
CA PHE A 332 -5.94 31.09 -12.45
C PHE A 332 -5.85 31.62 -13.88
N GLY A 333 -5.57 32.91 -14.09
CA GLY A 333 -5.33 33.48 -15.41
C GLY A 333 -6.56 33.47 -16.33
N GLY A 334 -6.85 34.61 -16.99
CA GLY A 334 -7.89 34.69 -18.02
C GLY A 334 -8.69 35.97 -17.95
N GLY A 335 -8.20 36.97 -18.69
CA GLY A 335 -8.84 38.26 -18.94
C GLY A 335 -8.43 39.35 -17.94
N SER A 336 -8.30 40.59 -18.43
CA SER A 336 -8.03 41.81 -17.65
C SER A 336 -9.17 42.22 -16.70
N GLY A 337 -10.14 41.32 -16.47
CA GLY A 337 -11.24 41.53 -15.55
C GLY A 337 -10.81 41.28 -14.11
N ARG A 338 -11.24 42.15 -13.21
CA ARG A 338 -11.05 42.01 -11.77
C ARG A 338 -11.81 40.76 -11.29
N ARG A 339 -11.16 39.59 -11.24
CA ARG A 339 -11.77 38.36 -10.72
C ARG A 339 -12.18 38.58 -9.27
N THR A 340 -13.44 38.28 -8.96
CA THR A 340 -14.00 38.32 -7.61
C THR A 340 -13.93 36.92 -7.01
N PHE A 341 -13.48 36.83 -5.77
CA PHE A 341 -13.56 35.59 -5.00
C PHE A 341 -14.72 35.68 -4.03
N THR A 342 -15.30 34.54 -3.69
CA THR A 342 -16.32 34.47 -2.64
C THR A 342 -15.72 33.78 -1.43
N LEU A 343 -15.68 34.48 -0.30
CA LEU A 343 -15.41 33.89 1.00
C LEU A 343 -16.72 33.32 1.54
N VAL A 344 -16.70 32.06 1.92
CA VAL A 344 -17.81 31.41 2.63
C VAL A 344 -17.34 31.10 4.04
N GLU A 345 -18.01 31.65 5.04
CA GLU A 345 -17.74 31.38 6.45
C GLU A 345 -18.94 30.69 7.10
N GLN A 346 -18.68 29.58 7.79
CA GLN A 346 -19.68 28.81 8.52
C GLN A 346 -19.20 28.59 9.95
N GLU A 347 -19.80 29.31 10.90
CA GLU A 347 -19.61 29.11 12.34
C GLU A 347 -20.67 28.14 12.87
N ASP A 348 -20.29 27.27 13.81
CA ASP A 348 -21.19 26.26 14.36
C ASP A 348 -22.41 26.92 15.03
N GLY A 349 -23.62 26.59 14.57
CA GLY A 349 -24.87 27.16 15.08
C GLY A 349 -25.28 28.49 14.46
N HIS A 350 -24.51 29.00 13.50
CA HIS A 350 -24.80 30.23 12.75
C HIS A 350 -25.10 29.93 11.27
N PRO A 351 -25.89 30.77 10.58
CA PRO A 351 -26.09 30.62 9.14
C PRO A 351 -24.78 30.84 8.36
N GLU A 352 -24.64 30.15 7.23
CA GLU A 352 -23.55 30.36 6.28
C GLU A 352 -23.50 31.83 5.85
N GLN A 353 -22.37 32.49 6.04
CA GLN A 353 -22.12 33.86 5.61
C GLN A 353 -21.28 33.83 4.34
N ARG A 354 -21.65 34.65 3.35
CA ARG A 354 -20.92 34.76 2.09
C ARG A 354 -20.51 36.21 1.87
N ALA A 355 -19.25 36.42 1.55
CA ALA A 355 -18.68 37.73 1.32
C ALA A 355 -17.93 37.76 -0.01
N LEU A 356 -18.14 38.82 -0.79
CA LEU A 356 -17.34 39.08 -1.99
C LEU A 356 -16.02 39.74 -1.57
N LEU A 357 -14.91 39.16 -2.04
CA LEU A 357 -13.56 39.61 -1.78
C LEU A 357 -13.07 40.50 -2.92
N GLU A 358 -12.52 41.65 -2.57
CA GLU A 358 -11.80 42.51 -3.51
C GLU A 358 -10.34 42.70 -3.12
N PRO A 359 -9.43 42.79 -4.11
CA PRO A 359 -8.04 43.12 -3.85
C PRO A 359 -7.92 44.55 -3.33
N SER A 360 -7.24 44.68 -2.19
CA SER A 360 -6.69 45.91 -1.61
C SER A 360 -5.40 46.33 -2.34
N PRO A 361 -4.92 47.58 -2.22
CA PRO A 361 -3.64 48.02 -2.80
C PRO A 361 -2.42 47.17 -2.38
N ASP A 362 -2.49 46.46 -1.25
CA ASP A 362 -1.42 45.60 -0.74
C ASP A 362 -1.60 44.11 -1.14
N ASP A 363 -2.39 43.81 -2.17
CA ASP A 363 -2.76 42.46 -2.62
C ASP A 363 -3.45 41.57 -1.55
N VAL A 364 -3.88 42.19 -0.45
CA VAL A 364 -4.76 41.58 0.55
C VAL A 364 -6.20 41.60 0.04
N LEU A 365 -6.86 40.45 0.02
CA LEU A 365 -8.29 40.34 -0.23
C LEU A 365 -9.06 40.74 1.02
N THR A 366 -9.86 41.79 0.88
CA THR A 366 -10.71 42.30 1.95
C THR A 366 -12.18 42.10 1.61
N VAL A 367 -12.99 41.88 2.64
CA VAL A 367 -14.44 41.74 2.52
C VAL A 367 -15.03 43.08 2.08
N ARG A 368 -15.70 43.10 0.92
CA ARG A 368 -16.34 44.31 0.37
C ARG A 368 -17.82 44.40 0.73
N ALA A 369 -18.54 43.30 0.60
CA ALA A 369 -19.99 43.24 0.75
C ALA A 369 -20.44 41.80 1.02
N GLU A 370 -21.57 41.66 1.71
CA GLU A 370 -22.31 40.39 1.75
C GLU A 370 -22.72 39.99 0.32
N ALA A 371 -22.52 38.72 -0.02
CA ALA A 371 -22.89 38.18 -1.32
C ALA A 371 -24.42 38.07 -1.42
N PRO A 372 -25.03 38.34 -2.60
CA PRO A 372 -26.47 38.27 -2.77
C PRO A 372 -27.05 36.86 -2.52
N ASP A 373 -28.26 36.79 -1.92
CA ASP A 373 -28.99 35.56 -1.53
C ASP A 373 -29.14 34.52 -2.65
N THR A 374 -29.10 34.94 -3.92
CA THR A 374 -29.19 34.04 -5.08
C THR A 374 -27.98 33.12 -5.23
N LEU A 375 -26.82 33.51 -4.71
CA LEU A 375 -25.64 32.64 -4.61
C LEU A 375 -25.82 31.64 -3.46
N ALA A 376 -26.34 32.08 -2.30
CA ALA A 376 -26.60 31.25 -1.12
C ALA A 376 -27.55 30.06 -1.43
N ALA A 377 -28.56 30.28 -2.27
CA ALA A 377 -29.51 29.23 -2.68
C ALA A 377 -28.87 28.05 -3.46
N ARG A 378 -27.74 28.26 -4.17
CA ARG A 378 -27.03 27.19 -4.90
C ARG A 378 -26.17 26.31 -3.99
N ALA A 379 -25.88 26.76 -2.78
CA ALA A 379 -25.05 26.06 -1.80
C ALA A 379 -25.84 25.08 -0.92
N ALA A 380 -27.17 25.20 -0.85
CA ALA A 380 -28.01 24.38 0.02
C ALA A 380 -27.88 22.88 -0.31
N GLY A 381 -27.35 22.12 0.64
CA GLY A 381 -27.21 20.67 0.55
C GLY A 381 -25.82 20.18 0.13
N ARG A 382 -24.72 20.75 0.65
CA ARG A 382 -23.36 20.20 0.46
C ARG A 382 -23.21 18.88 1.22
N PRO A 383 -23.03 17.72 0.56
CA PRO A 383 -22.78 16.48 1.27
C PRO A 383 -21.30 16.38 1.64
N PHE A 384 -20.70 17.32 2.39
CA PHE A 384 -19.32 17.23 2.89
C PHE A 384 -19.07 18.00 4.20
N ASP A 385 -20.01 17.98 5.15
CA ASP A 385 -19.73 18.39 6.54
C ASP A 385 -18.64 17.52 7.20
N LEU A 386 -18.28 16.39 6.59
CA LEU A 386 -17.36 15.39 7.14
C LEU A 386 -15.88 15.64 6.78
N LEU A 387 -15.58 16.23 5.61
CA LEU A 387 -14.22 16.68 5.27
C LEU A 387 -14.04 18.11 5.79
N PHE A 388 -12.93 18.38 6.49
CA PHE A 388 -12.72 19.60 7.28
C PHE A 388 -13.76 19.79 8.40
N ALA A 389 -14.36 18.70 8.90
CA ALA A 389 -15.30 18.75 10.04
C ALA A 389 -14.60 19.13 11.35
N VAL A 390 -13.34 18.70 11.48
CA VAL A 390 -12.51 18.90 12.65
C VAL A 390 -11.69 20.18 12.45
N PRO A 391 -11.68 21.11 13.43
CA PRO A 391 -10.89 22.32 13.33
C PRO A 391 -9.38 22.02 13.33
N PHE A 392 -8.66 22.70 12.45
CA PHE A 392 -7.20 22.70 12.39
C PHE A 392 -6.63 23.85 13.23
N GLY A 393 -5.59 23.54 13.99
CA GLY A 393 -4.88 24.49 14.86
C GLY A 393 -3.98 23.77 15.88
N PRO A 394 -3.27 24.54 16.73
CA PRO A 394 -2.28 23.99 17.65
C PRO A 394 -2.81 22.89 18.57
N ARG A 395 -4.05 22.99 19.08
CA ARG A 395 -4.59 21.96 19.99
C ARG A 395 -4.98 20.71 19.22
N ALA A 396 -5.54 20.86 18.02
CA ALA A 396 -5.87 19.73 17.15
C ALA A 396 -4.63 18.95 16.74
N VAL A 397 -3.54 19.64 16.38
CA VAL A 397 -2.25 19.02 16.04
C VAL A 397 -1.64 18.32 17.26
N ALA A 398 -1.67 18.96 18.43
CA ALA A 398 -1.17 18.35 19.68
C ALA A 398 -1.99 17.12 20.12
N ALA A 399 -3.26 17.02 19.71
CA ALA A 399 -4.12 15.87 19.99
C ALA A 399 -3.92 14.70 19.01
N LEU A 400 -3.18 14.88 17.91
CA LEU A 400 -2.91 13.79 16.99
C LEU A 400 -2.10 12.69 17.68
N PRO A 401 -2.48 11.40 17.52
CA PRO A 401 -1.70 10.31 18.07
C PRO A 401 -0.30 10.32 17.45
N ALA A 402 0.71 10.05 18.30
CA ALA A 402 2.09 9.92 17.88
C ALA A 402 2.22 8.89 16.75
N GLU A 403 3.06 9.20 15.76
CA GLU A 403 3.27 8.35 14.60
C GLU A 403 3.95 7.05 15.04
N LYS A 404 3.19 5.96 15.11
CA LYS A 404 3.73 4.63 15.38
C LYS A 404 4.14 3.98 14.08
N ALA A 405 5.39 4.20 13.69
CA ALA A 405 5.93 3.76 12.42
C ALA A 405 5.86 2.21 12.23
N GLU A 406 5.78 1.42 13.31
CA GLU A 406 5.59 -0.04 13.28
C GLU A 406 4.16 -0.51 12.92
N GLU A 407 3.15 0.37 12.99
CA GLU A 407 1.74 0.05 12.77
C GLU A 407 1.25 0.41 11.35
N ASP A 408 2.03 1.16 10.57
CA ASP A 408 1.65 1.55 9.21
C ASP A 408 2.24 0.61 8.15
N VAL A 409 1.35 -0.11 7.48
CA VAL A 409 1.66 -0.97 6.33
C VAL A 409 0.98 -0.41 5.10
N TYR A 410 1.72 -0.24 4.02
CA TYR A 410 1.22 0.32 2.77
C TYR A 410 1.08 -0.72 1.65
N GLY A 411 0.05 -0.53 0.83
CA GLY A 411 -0.16 -1.25 -0.42
C GLY A 411 -0.77 -2.66 -0.29
N VAL A 412 -1.43 -2.94 0.84
CA VAL A 412 -2.34 -4.08 0.97
C VAL A 412 -3.71 -3.67 0.41
N SER A 413 -4.14 -4.29 -0.70
CA SER A 413 -5.47 -4.06 -1.28
C SER A 413 -6.55 -4.93 -0.64
N SER A 414 -7.82 -4.57 -0.80
CA SER A 414 -8.99 -5.40 -0.48
C SER A 414 -8.96 -6.73 -1.22
N GLU A 415 -8.48 -6.75 -2.45
CA GLU A 415 -8.27 -7.97 -3.22
C GLU A 415 -7.22 -8.86 -2.56
N ASP A 416 -6.08 -8.31 -2.12
CA ASP A 416 -5.06 -9.06 -1.39
C ASP A 416 -5.61 -9.62 -0.07
N ARG A 417 -6.44 -8.87 0.65
CA ARG A 417 -7.13 -9.35 1.87
C ARG A 417 -8.06 -10.51 1.59
N GLN A 418 -8.95 -10.35 0.61
CA GLN A 418 -9.90 -11.39 0.22
C GLN A 418 -9.19 -12.63 -0.31
N ARG A 419 -8.10 -12.43 -1.04
CA ARG A 419 -7.28 -13.52 -1.58
C ARG A 419 -6.55 -14.28 -0.48
N MET A 420 -5.91 -13.59 0.46
CA MET A 420 -5.26 -14.24 1.61
C MET A 420 -6.27 -15.09 2.37
N LYS A 421 -7.46 -14.52 2.63
CA LYS A 421 -8.57 -15.25 3.25
C LYS A 421 -8.97 -16.49 2.44
N SER A 422 -9.17 -16.34 1.13
CA SER A 422 -9.56 -17.44 0.24
C SER A 422 -8.51 -18.56 0.17
N LEU A 423 -7.22 -18.21 0.19
CA LEU A 423 -6.12 -19.19 0.24
C LEU A 423 -6.12 -19.95 1.57
N PHE A 424 -6.29 -19.27 2.71
CA PHE A 424 -6.41 -19.93 4.01
C PHE A 424 -7.66 -20.80 4.11
N ASP A 425 -8.82 -20.33 3.64
CA ASP A 425 -10.05 -21.11 3.60
C ASP A 425 -9.89 -22.39 2.76
N ALA A 426 -9.22 -22.30 1.61
CA ALA A 426 -8.93 -23.45 0.76
C ALA A 426 -7.92 -24.42 1.38
N ALA A 427 -6.84 -23.91 1.99
CA ALA A 427 -5.84 -24.74 2.67
C ALA A 427 -6.41 -25.46 3.90
N ALA A 428 -7.23 -24.76 4.69
CA ALA A 428 -7.95 -25.32 5.82
C ALA A 428 -8.92 -26.41 5.36
N GLY A 429 -9.67 -26.15 4.28
CA GLY A 429 -10.55 -27.16 3.66
C GLY A 429 -9.81 -28.41 3.21
N ASN A 430 -8.72 -28.27 2.44
CA ASN A 430 -7.91 -29.39 1.99
C ASN A 430 -7.30 -30.17 3.17
N SER A 431 -6.78 -29.47 4.17
CA SER A 431 -6.17 -30.09 5.35
C SER A 431 -7.21 -30.83 6.19
N ARG A 432 -8.42 -30.29 6.31
CA ARG A 432 -9.57 -30.96 6.93
C ARG A 432 -9.96 -32.22 6.18
N ASP A 433 -10.12 -32.14 4.87
CA ASP A 433 -10.50 -33.30 4.03
C ASP A 433 -9.45 -34.41 4.11
N LYS A 434 -8.16 -34.05 4.05
CA LYS A 434 -7.04 -34.98 4.22
C LYS A 434 -7.09 -35.66 5.58
N ARG A 435 -7.21 -34.88 6.66
CA ARG A 435 -7.29 -35.42 8.03
C ARG A 435 -8.50 -36.33 8.23
N VAL A 436 -9.68 -35.94 7.72
CA VAL A 436 -10.89 -36.76 7.82
C VAL A 436 -10.68 -38.08 7.08
N THR A 437 -10.11 -38.03 5.88
CA THR A 437 -9.88 -39.21 5.05
C THR A 437 -8.83 -40.13 5.66
N GLU A 438 -7.69 -39.59 6.11
CA GLU A 438 -6.63 -40.34 6.77
C GLU A 438 -7.12 -40.93 8.10
N GLY A 439 -7.82 -40.14 8.91
CA GLY A 439 -8.37 -40.58 10.19
C GLY A 439 -9.43 -41.68 10.06
N ILE A 440 -10.34 -41.57 9.07
CA ILE A 440 -11.29 -42.65 8.74
C ILE A 440 -10.54 -43.88 8.25
N GLY A 441 -9.52 -43.71 7.41
CA GLY A 441 -8.67 -44.80 6.93
C GLY A 441 -7.96 -45.54 8.07
N SER A 442 -7.34 -44.79 8.99
CA SER A 442 -6.68 -45.35 10.17
C SER A 442 -7.67 -46.07 11.09
N LEU A 443 -8.88 -45.52 11.28
CA LEU A 443 -9.93 -46.17 12.06
C LEU A 443 -10.42 -47.47 11.41
N ALA A 444 -10.61 -47.48 10.08
CA ALA A 444 -11.03 -48.66 9.34
C ALA A 444 -9.95 -49.76 9.39
N LEU A 445 -8.68 -49.39 9.23
CA LEU A 445 -7.55 -50.29 9.40
C LEU A 445 -7.49 -50.83 10.83
N ALA A 446 -7.71 -49.98 11.83
CA ALA A 446 -7.72 -50.37 13.23
C ALA A 446 -8.77 -51.45 13.52
N VAL A 447 -10.03 -51.18 13.15
CA VAL A 447 -11.15 -52.11 13.35
C VAL A 447 -10.91 -53.43 12.62
N THR A 448 -10.41 -53.37 11.39
CA THR A 448 -10.12 -54.57 10.59
C THR A 448 -8.99 -55.39 11.21
N ALA A 449 -7.88 -54.76 11.59
CA ALA A 449 -6.73 -55.43 12.17
C ALA A 449 -7.08 -56.05 13.53
N ILE A 450 -7.81 -55.34 14.39
CA ILE A 450 -8.31 -55.89 15.66
C ILE A 450 -9.25 -57.08 15.41
N GLY A 451 -10.16 -56.98 14.43
CA GLY A 451 -11.05 -58.06 14.04
C GLY A 451 -10.30 -59.32 13.56
N VAL A 452 -9.27 -59.16 12.74
CA VAL A 452 -8.42 -60.27 12.27
C VAL A 452 -7.62 -60.86 13.42
N GLY A 453 -7.01 -60.02 14.27
CA GLY A 453 -6.22 -60.47 15.42
C GLY A 453 -7.05 -61.27 16.42
N THR A 454 -8.25 -60.80 16.74
CA THR A 454 -9.20 -61.50 17.62
C THR A 454 -9.70 -62.81 17.00
N ALA A 455 -10.01 -62.83 15.71
CA ALA A 455 -10.40 -64.06 15.01
C ALA A 455 -9.26 -65.10 15.02
N ALA A 456 -8.01 -64.67 14.81
CA ALA A 456 -6.85 -65.56 14.87
C ALA A 456 -6.70 -66.23 16.25
N TRP A 457 -6.87 -65.46 17.34
CA TRP A 457 -6.81 -66.02 18.70
C TRP A 457 -7.93 -67.02 19.01
N VAL A 458 -9.15 -66.75 18.53
CA VAL A 458 -10.34 -67.57 18.82
C VAL A 458 -10.43 -68.82 17.93
N THR A 459 -9.70 -68.88 16.82
CA THR A 459 -9.75 -70.03 15.90
C THR A 459 -9.12 -71.29 16.55
N PRO A 460 -9.82 -72.45 16.54
CA PRO A 460 -9.28 -73.70 17.06
C PRO A 460 -8.06 -74.17 16.23
N SER A 461 -6.98 -74.60 16.88
CA SER A 461 -5.75 -75.04 16.20
C SER A 461 -5.06 -76.23 16.88
N THR A 462 -4.30 -77.00 16.09
CA THR A 462 -3.39 -78.06 16.54
C THR A 462 -2.19 -77.47 17.32
N PRO A 463 -1.49 -78.25 18.15
CA PRO A 463 -0.42 -77.74 19.02
C PRO A 463 0.66 -76.91 18.29
N ASP A 464 1.19 -77.38 17.16
CA ASP A 464 2.20 -76.64 16.37
C ASP A 464 1.65 -75.37 15.69
N ALA A 465 0.34 -75.28 15.51
CA ALA A 465 -0.32 -74.09 14.96
C ALA A 465 -0.75 -73.08 16.04
N ARG A 466 -0.50 -73.36 17.34
CA ARG A 466 -0.80 -72.41 18.44
C ARG A 466 0.16 -71.23 18.46
N ASP A 467 1.46 -71.46 18.31
CA ASP A 467 2.45 -70.39 18.34
C ASP A 467 2.26 -69.40 17.18
N THR A 468 1.96 -69.91 15.98
CA THR A 468 1.70 -69.09 14.81
C THR A 468 0.46 -68.21 14.96
N LYS A 469 -0.65 -68.71 15.53
CA LYS A 469 -1.85 -67.88 15.72
C LYS A 469 -1.69 -66.80 16.78
N ASP A 470 -0.88 -67.05 17.82
CA ASP A 470 -0.65 -66.09 18.88
C ASP A 470 0.25 -64.95 18.41
N ILE A 471 1.26 -65.27 17.59
CA ILE A 471 2.11 -64.28 16.90
C ILE A 471 1.27 -63.45 15.93
N VAL A 472 0.49 -64.08 15.05
CA VAL A 472 -0.36 -63.38 14.08
C VAL A 472 -1.38 -62.50 14.79
N GLY A 473 -2.06 -63.03 15.82
CA GLY A 473 -3.02 -62.27 16.61
C GLY A 473 -2.38 -61.06 17.28
N GLY A 474 -1.19 -61.22 17.89
CA GLY A 474 -0.44 -60.14 18.52
C GLY A 474 -0.03 -59.03 17.54
N VAL A 475 0.48 -59.41 16.35
CA VAL A 475 0.88 -58.44 15.31
C VAL A 475 -0.33 -57.62 14.84
N PHE A 476 -1.45 -58.26 14.52
CA PHE A 476 -2.65 -57.56 14.07
C PHE A 476 -3.30 -56.70 15.17
N MET A 477 -3.20 -57.09 16.43
CA MET A 477 -3.61 -56.23 17.56
C MET A 477 -2.71 -55.01 17.71
N GLY A 478 -1.40 -55.16 17.51
CA GLY A 478 -0.44 -54.04 17.48
C GLY A 478 -0.73 -53.05 16.35
N LEU A 479 -0.96 -53.56 15.12
CA LEU A 479 -1.39 -52.74 13.98
C LEU A 479 -2.74 -52.06 14.25
N GLY A 480 -3.65 -52.76 14.92
CA GLY A 480 -4.92 -52.24 15.40
C GLY A 480 -4.76 -51.03 16.32
N ALA A 481 -3.89 -51.15 17.32
CA ALA A 481 -3.59 -50.07 18.26
C ALA A 481 -2.94 -48.86 17.57
N LEU A 482 -2.03 -49.07 16.62
CA LEU A 482 -1.44 -48.00 15.81
C LEU A 482 -2.49 -47.28 14.95
N GLY A 483 -3.43 -48.02 14.36
CA GLY A 483 -4.56 -47.43 13.63
C GLY A 483 -5.47 -46.58 14.53
N LEU A 484 -5.73 -47.01 15.77
CA LEU A 484 -6.49 -46.22 16.74
C LEU A 484 -5.76 -44.92 17.10
N LEU A 485 -4.43 -44.98 17.32
CA LEU A 485 -3.62 -43.78 17.53
C LEU A 485 -3.67 -42.84 16.31
N GLY A 486 -3.59 -43.37 15.09
CA GLY A 486 -3.75 -42.56 13.87
C GLY A 486 -5.13 -41.88 13.79
N SER A 487 -6.18 -42.54 14.28
CA SER A 487 -7.55 -41.99 14.27
C SER A 487 -7.75 -40.79 15.20
N THR A 488 -6.87 -40.55 16.18
CA THR A 488 -6.97 -39.37 17.07
C THR A 488 -6.79 -38.07 16.30
N GLN A 489 -6.19 -38.12 15.11
CA GLN A 489 -6.11 -36.98 14.21
C GLN A 489 -7.50 -36.44 13.85
N LEU A 490 -8.58 -37.24 13.87
CA LEU A 490 -9.95 -36.74 13.65
C LEU A 490 -10.40 -35.68 14.66
N LEU A 491 -9.79 -35.66 15.85
CA LEU A 491 -10.19 -34.79 16.97
C LEU A 491 -9.40 -33.49 17.05
N MET A 492 -8.26 -33.39 16.36
CA MET A 492 -7.35 -32.25 16.48
C MET A 492 -7.42 -31.35 15.24
N PRO A 493 -7.68 -30.03 15.39
CA PRO A 493 -7.65 -29.10 14.28
C PRO A 493 -6.25 -29.06 13.65
N SER A 494 -6.16 -29.02 12.32
CA SER A 494 -4.87 -28.94 11.65
C SER A 494 -4.26 -27.54 11.83
N ASP A 495 -2.94 -27.44 11.67
CA ASP A 495 -2.25 -26.14 11.73
C ASP A 495 -2.85 -25.11 10.77
N MET A 496 -3.31 -25.56 9.59
CA MET A 496 -3.98 -24.70 8.61
C MET A 496 -5.36 -24.21 9.07
N GLU A 497 -6.14 -25.03 9.76
CA GLU A 497 -7.41 -24.58 10.34
C GLU A 497 -7.17 -23.57 11.45
N GLN A 498 -6.20 -23.84 12.34
CA GLN A 498 -5.84 -22.92 13.42
C GLN A 498 -5.35 -21.57 12.87
N ARG A 499 -4.50 -21.57 11.84
CA ARG A 499 -4.03 -20.34 11.17
C ARG A 499 -5.15 -19.58 10.48
N ARG A 500 -6.04 -20.28 9.79
CA ARG A 500 -7.22 -19.67 9.17
C ARG A 500 -8.07 -18.97 10.23
N ASP A 501 -8.31 -19.61 11.36
CA ASP A 501 -9.11 -19.04 12.44
C ASP A 501 -8.38 -17.88 13.14
N ALA A 502 -7.06 -17.99 13.35
CA ALA A 502 -6.22 -16.91 13.87
C ALA A 502 -6.21 -15.68 12.94
N TYR A 503 -6.16 -15.90 11.62
CA TYR A 503 -6.26 -14.82 10.64
C TYR A 503 -7.64 -14.16 10.66
N VAL A 504 -8.73 -14.92 10.68
CA VAL A 504 -10.09 -14.35 10.77
C VAL A 504 -10.30 -13.60 12.09
N ALA A 505 -9.75 -14.10 13.19
CA ALA A 505 -9.78 -13.44 14.49
C ALA A 505 -8.98 -12.12 14.46
N SER A 506 -7.81 -12.09 13.83
CA SER A 506 -6.99 -10.86 13.74
C SER A 506 -7.63 -9.77 12.87
N LEU A 507 -8.33 -10.16 11.79
CA LEU A 507 -9.15 -9.22 11.00
C LEU A 507 -10.25 -8.57 11.84
N SER A 508 -10.86 -9.33 12.76
CA SER A 508 -11.94 -8.86 13.62
C SER A 508 -11.43 -8.03 14.80
N ALA A 509 -10.27 -8.38 15.35
CA ALA A 509 -9.65 -7.67 16.47
C ALA A 509 -9.07 -6.30 16.09
N ARG A 510 -8.71 -6.09 14.81
CA ARG A 510 -8.06 -4.87 14.32
C ARG A 510 -8.81 -4.23 13.14
N PRO A 511 -10.06 -3.77 13.31
CA PRO A 511 -10.87 -3.24 12.20
C PRO A 511 -10.28 -1.98 11.54
N HIS A 512 -9.43 -1.23 12.26
CA HIS A 512 -8.75 -0.03 11.76
C HIS A 512 -7.32 -0.29 11.24
N ALA A 513 -6.77 -1.49 11.48
CA ALA A 513 -5.41 -1.86 11.09
C ALA A 513 -5.38 -3.26 10.44
N ILE A 514 -6.35 -3.49 9.56
CA ILE A 514 -6.54 -4.77 8.86
C ILE A 514 -5.29 -5.13 8.03
N ASP A 515 -4.56 -4.13 7.56
CA ASP A 515 -3.37 -4.33 6.73
C ASP A 515 -2.22 -4.96 7.54
N LEU A 516 -2.16 -4.71 8.85
CA LEU A 516 -1.24 -5.39 9.76
C LEU A 516 -1.58 -6.88 9.90
N ALA A 517 -2.85 -7.24 9.94
CA ALA A 517 -3.27 -8.63 10.01
C ALA A 517 -2.82 -9.41 8.76
N VAL A 518 -2.85 -8.78 7.58
CA VAL A 518 -2.36 -9.40 6.34
C VAL A 518 -0.84 -9.50 6.32
N ARG A 519 -0.12 -8.46 6.79
CA ARG A 519 1.33 -8.52 6.98
C ARG A 519 1.72 -9.68 7.87
N ASP A 520 1.13 -9.75 9.06
CA ASP A 520 1.50 -10.73 10.08
C ASP A 520 1.23 -12.15 9.56
N ALA A 521 0.09 -12.35 8.88
CA ALA A 521 -0.26 -13.63 8.27
C ALA A 521 0.64 -14.01 7.07
N GLU A 522 1.05 -13.05 6.23
CA GLU A 522 2.03 -13.30 5.17
C GLU A 522 3.37 -13.74 5.77
N ARG A 523 3.85 -13.01 6.78
CA ARG A 523 5.12 -13.34 7.44
C ARG A 523 5.09 -14.74 8.05
N GLU A 524 4.05 -15.04 8.83
CA GLU A 524 3.86 -16.35 9.43
C GLU A 524 3.79 -17.44 8.36
N LEU A 525 3.00 -17.23 7.30
CA LEU A 525 2.87 -18.18 6.21
C LEU A 525 4.22 -18.50 5.55
N LEU A 526 5.02 -17.46 5.26
CA LEU A 526 6.31 -17.63 4.60
C LEU A 526 7.35 -18.31 5.51
N GLU A 527 7.36 -17.98 6.80
CA GLU A 527 8.23 -18.63 7.79
C GLU A 527 7.85 -20.12 7.94
N CYS A 528 6.56 -20.41 8.08
CA CYS A 528 6.06 -21.78 8.21
C CYS A 528 6.28 -22.61 6.93
N ALA A 529 6.17 -22.03 5.74
CA ALA A 529 6.47 -22.74 4.50
C ALA A 529 7.94 -23.17 4.41
N VAL A 530 8.87 -22.38 4.96
CA VAL A 530 10.29 -22.75 5.05
C VAL A 530 10.49 -23.91 6.04
N VAL A 531 9.84 -23.85 7.20
CA VAL A 531 9.91 -24.92 8.21
C VAL A 531 9.30 -26.22 7.68
N ALA A 532 8.09 -26.17 7.12
CA ALA A 532 7.40 -27.33 6.55
C ALA A 532 8.22 -27.98 5.43
N ARG A 533 8.89 -27.18 4.60
CA ARG A 533 9.81 -27.69 3.58
C ARG A 533 10.99 -28.45 4.17
N ARG A 534 11.58 -27.92 5.24
CA ARG A 534 12.70 -28.55 5.92
C ARG A 534 12.26 -29.87 6.54
N GLU A 535 11.15 -29.88 7.27
CA GLU A 535 10.60 -31.09 7.90
C GLU A 535 10.28 -32.16 6.86
N ARG A 536 9.57 -31.80 5.80
CA ARG A 536 9.22 -32.71 4.71
C ARG A 536 10.45 -33.36 4.07
N ILE A 537 11.51 -32.58 3.82
CA ILE A 537 12.78 -33.11 3.27
C ILE A 537 13.44 -34.05 4.28
N THR A 538 13.55 -33.63 5.54
CA THR A 538 14.16 -34.44 6.61
C THR A 538 13.42 -35.75 6.81
N GLU A 539 12.11 -35.72 6.94
CA GLU A 539 11.27 -36.89 7.12
C GLU A 539 11.27 -37.81 5.89
N GLY A 540 11.28 -37.23 4.69
CA GLY A 540 11.42 -37.99 3.45
C GLY A 540 12.73 -38.78 3.43
N VAL A 541 13.85 -38.13 3.73
CA VAL A 541 15.17 -38.79 3.82
C VAL A 541 15.20 -39.84 4.94
N MET A 542 14.66 -39.55 6.11
CA MET A 542 14.59 -40.51 7.22
C MET A 542 13.74 -41.73 6.86
N SER A 543 12.65 -41.55 6.11
CA SER A 543 11.80 -42.66 5.64
C SER A 543 12.56 -43.57 4.67
N PHE A 544 13.43 -43.01 3.82
CA PHE A 544 14.32 -43.81 2.97
C PHE A 544 15.39 -44.57 3.77
N VAL A 545 16.01 -43.92 4.76
CA VAL A 545 17.01 -44.57 5.62
C VAL A 545 16.37 -45.71 6.39
N LEU A 546 15.19 -45.49 6.97
CA LEU A 546 14.42 -46.52 7.65
C LEU A 546 14.07 -47.67 6.71
N GLY A 547 13.55 -47.36 5.52
CA GLY A 547 13.21 -48.39 4.54
C GLY A 547 14.41 -49.24 4.10
N ALA A 548 15.58 -48.62 3.94
CA ALA A 548 16.82 -49.34 3.63
C ALA A 548 17.27 -50.25 4.79
N LEU A 549 17.14 -49.80 6.04
CA LEU A 549 17.46 -50.60 7.23
C LEU A 549 16.49 -51.78 7.39
N GLU A 550 15.19 -51.57 7.17
CA GLU A 550 14.16 -52.60 7.23
C GLU A 550 14.38 -53.68 6.15
N ILE A 551 14.68 -53.28 4.92
CA ILE A 551 15.02 -54.20 3.83
C ILE A 551 16.31 -54.97 4.15
N GLY A 552 17.37 -54.28 4.60
CA GLY A 552 18.64 -54.91 4.95
C GLY A 552 18.51 -55.91 6.10
N GLY A 553 17.75 -55.56 7.14
CA GLY A 553 17.45 -56.43 8.27
C GLY A 553 16.61 -57.64 7.88
N GLY A 554 15.57 -57.43 7.07
CA GLY A 554 14.76 -58.51 6.50
C GLY A 554 15.58 -59.46 5.63
N LEU A 555 16.43 -58.94 4.75
CA LEU A 555 17.32 -59.75 3.91
C LEU A 555 18.31 -60.56 4.75
N THR A 556 18.93 -59.93 5.77
CA THR A 556 19.86 -60.62 6.67
C THR A 556 19.17 -61.76 7.41
N LEU A 557 17.96 -61.52 7.92
CA LEU A 557 17.19 -62.55 8.61
C LEU A 557 16.80 -63.69 7.66
N ALA A 558 16.32 -63.38 6.45
CA ALA A 558 15.97 -64.38 5.44
C ALA A 558 17.15 -65.30 5.07
N LEU A 559 18.38 -64.77 5.09
CA LEU A 559 19.59 -65.51 4.73
C LEU A 559 20.20 -66.30 5.89
N THR A 560 19.81 -66.04 7.14
CA THR A 560 20.47 -66.57 8.35
C THR A 560 19.63 -67.56 9.14
N THR A 561 18.36 -67.76 8.78
CA THR A 561 17.44 -68.63 9.53
C THR A 561 16.67 -69.59 8.61
N ASP A 562 16.57 -70.84 9.07
CA ASP A 562 15.71 -71.87 8.46
C ASP A 562 14.34 -71.98 9.16
N ASP A 563 14.12 -71.18 10.22
CA ASP A 563 12.83 -71.16 10.92
C ASP A 563 11.76 -70.44 10.08
N SER A 564 10.73 -71.18 9.71
CA SER A 564 9.60 -70.69 8.91
C SER A 564 8.91 -69.45 9.48
N SER A 565 8.89 -69.29 10.81
CA SER A 565 8.31 -68.11 11.48
C SER A 565 9.18 -66.86 11.30
N LEU A 566 10.51 -67.02 11.36
CA LEU A 566 11.48 -65.95 11.13
C LEU A 566 11.61 -65.61 9.64
N GLN A 567 11.40 -66.56 8.73
CA GLN A 567 11.32 -66.30 7.29
C GLN A 567 10.09 -65.45 6.92
N TRP A 568 8.95 -65.70 7.57
CA TRP A 568 7.77 -64.83 7.41
C TRP A 568 8.03 -63.41 7.91
N LEU A 569 8.68 -63.27 9.06
CA LEU A 569 9.08 -61.97 9.62
C LEU A 569 10.07 -61.23 8.71
N ALA A 570 11.01 -61.94 8.10
CA ALA A 570 11.94 -61.40 7.12
C ALA A 570 11.23 -60.82 5.89
N GLY A 571 10.24 -61.54 5.35
CA GLY A 571 9.36 -61.04 4.28
C GLY A 571 8.58 -59.80 4.69
N GLY A 572 8.05 -59.78 5.92
CA GLY A 572 7.35 -58.63 6.50
C GLY A 572 8.22 -57.38 6.60
N LEU A 573 9.47 -57.52 7.06
CA LEU A 573 10.43 -56.40 7.16
C LEU A 573 10.80 -55.82 5.78
N MET A 574 11.02 -56.67 4.77
CA MET A 574 11.29 -56.19 3.42
C MET A 574 10.08 -55.46 2.82
N ALA A 575 8.87 -55.97 3.02
CA ALA A 575 7.64 -55.30 2.57
C ALA A 575 7.41 -53.97 3.30
N ALA A 576 7.66 -53.92 4.61
CA ALA A 576 7.62 -52.67 5.39
C ALA A 576 8.62 -51.65 4.86
N GLY A 577 9.86 -52.06 4.56
CA GLY A 577 10.87 -51.16 4.04
C GLY A 577 10.58 -50.59 2.65
N VAL A 578 9.93 -51.38 1.77
CA VAL A 578 9.38 -50.84 0.50
C VAL A 578 8.28 -49.80 0.78
N GLY A 579 7.41 -50.06 1.76
CA GLY A 579 6.40 -49.10 2.22
C GLY A 579 7.00 -47.79 2.71
N SER A 580 8.00 -47.87 3.61
CA SER A 580 8.76 -46.72 4.13
C SER A 580 9.43 -45.92 3.00
N GLY A 581 9.99 -46.60 2.00
CA GLY A 581 10.56 -45.97 0.80
C GLY A 581 9.51 -45.21 -0.04
N LEU A 582 8.33 -45.81 -0.26
CA LEU A 582 7.24 -45.15 -1.00
C LEU A 582 6.69 -43.93 -0.24
N VAL A 583 6.60 -43.99 1.09
CA VAL A 583 6.27 -42.82 1.93
C VAL A 583 7.33 -41.73 1.77
N GLY A 584 8.62 -42.10 1.75
CA GLY A 584 9.72 -41.17 1.48
C GLY A 584 9.60 -40.47 0.12
N VAL A 585 9.34 -41.23 -0.95
CA VAL A 585 9.08 -40.68 -2.30
C VAL A 585 7.91 -39.70 -2.26
N GLY A 586 6.80 -40.09 -1.62
CA GLY A 586 5.60 -39.26 -1.48
C GLY A 586 5.92 -37.92 -0.80
N ARG A 587 6.62 -37.96 0.35
CA ARG A 587 7.01 -36.73 1.08
C ARG A 587 7.94 -35.85 0.26
N LEU A 588 8.90 -36.41 -0.48
CA LEU A 588 9.79 -35.60 -1.30
C LEU A 588 9.11 -35.01 -2.55
N SER A 589 8.09 -35.68 -3.08
CA SER A 589 7.43 -35.30 -4.35
C SER A 589 6.23 -34.37 -4.14
N VAL A 590 5.47 -34.54 -3.07
CA VAL A 590 4.25 -33.78 -2.79
C VAL A 590 4.58 -32.62 -1.84
N ARG A 591 4.39 -31.38 -2.31
CA ARG A 591 4.57 -30.19 -1.49
C ARG A 591 3.54 -30.15 -0.35
N SER A 592 3.92 -29.59 0.79
CA SER A 592 2.97 -29.34 1.87
C SER A 592 1.96 -28.26 1.48
N GLU A 593 0.84 -28.17 2.21
CA GLU A 593 -0.16 -27.12 1.97
C GLU A 593 0.43 -25.72 2.23
N GLU A 594 1.35 -25.58 3.20
CA GLU A 594 2.10 -24.35 3.49
C GLU A 594 2.93 -23.91 2.28
N GLU A 595 3.71 -24.82 1.70
CA GLU A 595 4.53 -24.55 0.53
C GLU A 595 3.65 -24.14 -0.66
N ARG A 596 2.54 -24.87 -0.87
CA ARG A 596 1.60 -24.63 -1.97
C ARG A 596 0.96 -23.25 -1.87
N ILE A 597 0.40 -22.88 -0.72
CA ILE A 597 -0.27 -21.58 -0.59
C ILE A 597 0.72 -20.41 -0.53
N ALA A 598 1.92 -20.60 0.03
CA ALA A 598 2.96 -19.57 0.00
C ALA A 598 3.43 -19.28 -1.43
N GLU A 599 3.54 -20.32 -2.26
CA GLU A 599 3.83 -20.16 -3.68
C GLU A 599 2.66 -19.51 -4.42
N LEU A 600 1.42 -20.00 -4.24
CA LEU A 600 0.24 -19.39 -4.84
C LEU A 600 0.12 -17.91 -4.46
N TRP A 601 0.40 -17.56 -3.21
CA TRP A 601 0.41 -16.17 -2.73
C TRP A 601 1.45 -15.31 -3.46
N ARG A 602 2.63 -15.86 -3.74
CA ARG A 602 3.71 -15.17 -4.46
C ARG A 602 3.46 -15.03 -5.97
N THR A 603 2.88 -16.04 -6.61
CA THR A 603 2.83 -16.13 -8.08
C THR A 603 1.53 -15.60 -8.68
N GLU A 604 0.37 -15.91 -8.10
CA GLU A 604 -0.91 -15.45 -8.63
C GLU A 604 -1.15 -13.97 -8.25
N ARG A 605 -2.03 -13.26 -8.98
CA ARG A 605 -2.43 -11.88 -8.63
C ARG A 605 -3.93 -11.71 -8.51
N ALA A 606 -4.68 -12.24 -9.47
CA ALA A 606 -6.14 -12.18 -9.45
C ALA A 606 -6.75 -13.15 -8.43
N LEU A 607 -7.94 -12.79 -7.93
CA LEU A 607 -8.83 -13.72 -7.24
C LEU A 607 -9.23 -14.84 -8.22
N SER A 608 -8.57 -15.99 -8.13
CA SER A 608 -9.05 -17.21 -8.80
C SER A 608 -10.39 -17.61 -8.16
N PRO A 609 -11.48 -17.76 -8.94
CA PRO A 609 -12.83 -18.02 -8.40
C PRO A 609 -12.93 -19.33 -7.61
N SER A 610 -11.94 -20.21 -7.72
CA SER A 610 -11.66 -21.27 -6.76
C SER A 610 -10.20 -21.68 -6.93
N PRO A 611 -9.34 -21.61 -5.90
CA PRO A 611 -8.05 -22.30 -5.97
C PRO A 611 -8.31 -23.80 -6.20
N PRO A 612 -7.52 -24.48 -7.04
CA PRO A 612 -7.75 -25.88 -7.35
C PRO A 612 -7.78 -26.70 -6.06
N ARG A 613 -8.91 -27.36 -5.83
CA ARG A 613 -9.06 -28.34 -4.75
C ARG A 613 -8.42 -29.63 -5.23
N THR A 614 -7.31 -30.02 -4.63
CA THR A 614 -6.78 -31.39 -4.73
C THR A 614 -7.67 -32.30 -3.90
N SER A 615 -8.79 -32.75 -4.46
CA SER A 615 -9.61 -33.78 -3.82
C SER A 615 -9.07 -35.16 -4.17
N LEU A 616 -8.38 -35.81 -3.25
CA LEU A 616 -8.12 -37.24 -3.36
C LEU A 616 -9.43 -37.99 -3.02
N ARG A 617 -10.26 -38.29 -4.02
CA ARG A 617 -11.44 -39.16 -3.80
C ARG A 617 -11.00 -40.61 -3.67
N LEU A 618 -10.83 -41.06 -2.44
CA LEU A 618 -10.74 -42.49 -2.12
C LEU A 618 -12.15 -43.09 -2.17
N THR A 619 -12.53 -43.68 -3.30
CA THR A 619 -13.71 -44.54 -3.36
C THR A 619 -13.33 -45.94 -2.90
N PRO A 620 -13.79 -46.41 -1.72
CA PRO A 620 -13.58 -47.80 -1.32
C PRO A 620 -14.38 -48.70 -2.25
N ARG A 621 -13.70 -49.44 -3.13
CA ARG A 621 -14.32 -50.59 -3.80
C ARG A 621 -14.19 -51.78 -2.88
N VAL A 622 -15.29 -52.16 -2.25
CA VAL A 622 -15.39 -53.42 -1.52
C VAL A 622 -15.50 -54.55 -2.54
N GLY A 623 -14.41 -55.26 -2.76
CA GLY A 623 -14.36 -56.53 -3.48
C GLY A 623 -13.41 -57.48 -2.76
N LEU A 624 -13.81 -58.74 -2.59
CA LEU A 624 -13.01 -59.77 -1.92
C LEU A 624 -11.59 -59.83 -2.53
N GLY A 625 -10.59 -59.27 -1.84
CA GLY A 625 -9.17 -59.54 -2.08
C GLY A 625 -8.28 -58.41 -2.59
N ALA A 626 -8.77 -57.19 -2.90
CA ALA A 626 -7.87 -56.09 -3.31
C ALA A 626 -8.40 -54.69 -2.97
N LEU A 627 -7.68 -53.96 -2.10
CA LEU A 627 -7.83 -52.51 -1.94
C LEU A 627 -7.10 -51.81 -3.10
N GLY A 628 -7.82 -51.55 -4.19
CA GLY A 628 -7.31 -50.73 -5.28
C GLY A 628 -7.45 -49.24 -4.99
N VAL A 629 -6.35 -48.48 -5.06
CA VAL A 629 -6.34 -47.01 -5.05
C VAL A 629 -6.28 -46.52 -6.49
N SER A 630 -7.29 -45.77 -6.95
CA SER A 630 -7.23 -45.04 -8.22
C SER A 630 -7.47 -43.55 -7.95
N GLY A 631 -6.61 -42.69 -8.48
CA GLY A 631 -6.78 -41.24 -8.44
C GLY A 631 -6.79 -40.63 -9.84
N SER A 632 -7.54 -39.54 -10.02
CA SER A 632 -7.41 -38.62 -11.15
C SER A 632 -6.76 -37.33 -10.64
N PHE A 633 -5.75 -36.82 -11.35
CA PHE A 633 -5.04 -35.58 -11.05
C PHE A 633 -5.83 -34.34 -11.45
#